data_AF-A0A846PAD6-F1
#
_entry.id   AF-A0A846PAD6-F1
#
_cell.length_a   1.000
_cell.length_b   1.000
_cell.length_c   1.000
_cell.angle_alpha   90.00
_cell.angle_beta   90.00
_cell.angle_gamma   90.00
#
_symmetry.space_group_name_H-M   'P 1'
#
loop_
_entity.id
_entity.type
_entity.pdbx_description
1 polymer ?
#
loop_
_entity_poly.entity_id
_entity_poly.type
_entity_poly.pdbx_seq_one_letter_code
_entity_poly.pdbx_strand_id
1 'polypeptide(L)'
;MSERWVKVSEKILNQLKHLEGAKKKDRLELVRSMRFVLRALEMSLVGWKQWVNNPDIMTKFTKKDLDKMNSKLSEFTRSFIEYDIEATKLGTQVGLKAMKKVKRKKEPTRKTSYVA
;
A
#
# COMPACT_ATOMS: atom_id res chain seq x y z
N MET A 1 7.54 17.48 20.74
CA MET A 1 7.66 16.39 19.73
C MET A 1 6.29 15.85 19.33
N SER A 2 5.44 15.48 20.29
CA SER A 2 4.07 14.97 20.05
C SER A 2 3.15 15.95 19.31
N GLU A 3 3.07 17.22 19.72
CA GLU A 3 2.18 18.20 19.05
C GLU A 3 2.57 18.50 17.60
N ARG A 4 3.88 18.53 17.30
CA ARG A 4 4.38 18.66 15.93
C ARG A 4 3.94 17.45 15.09
N TRP A 5 3.94 16.26 15.67
CA TRP A 5 3.50 15.04 15.00
C TRP A 5 2.00 15.01 14.73
N VAL A 6 1.19 15.49 15.68
CA VAL A 6 -0.27 15.65 15.49
C VAL A 6 -0.55 16.58 14.31
N LYS A 7 0.08 17.77 14.29
CA LYS A 7 -0.08 18.73 13.18
C LYS A 7 0.36 18.16 11.82
N VAL A 8 1.41 17.34 11.78
CA VAL A 8 1.84 16.67 10.55
C VAL A 8 0.81 15.64 10.11
N SER A 9 0.29 14.83 11.04
CA SER A 9 -0.74 13.82 10.77
C SER A 9 -2.04 14.45 10.27
N GLU A 10 -2.45 15.59 10.84
CA GLU A 10 -3.62 16.35 10.37
C GLU A 10 -3.45 16.85 8.93
N LYS A 11 -2.26 17.36 8.58
CA LYS A 11 -1.96 17.77 7.20
C LYS A 11 -2.01 16.59 6.24
N ILE A 12 -1.48 15.44 6.63
CA ILE A 12 -1.57 14.19 5.85
C ILE A 12 -3.02 13.80 5.62
N LEU A 13 -3.86 13.83 6.67
CA LEU A 13 -5.29 13.52 6.57
C LEU A 13 -6.03 14.47 5.63
N ASN A 14 -5.74 15.78 5.70
CA ASN A 14 -6.33 16.75 4.78
C ASN A 14 -5.95 16.46 3.33
N GLN A 15 -4.68 16.12 3.08
CA GLN A 15 -4.23 15.78 1.74
C GLN A 15 -4.84 14.46 1.24
N LEU A 16 -5.03 13.46 2.11
CA LEU A 16 -5.77 12.22 1.77
C LEU A 16 -7.20 12.53 1.32
N LYS A 17 -7.94 13.36 2.07
CA LYS A 17 -9.31 13.78 1.71
C LYS A 17 -9.36 14.47 0.35
N HIS A 18 -8.41 15.35 0.06
CA HIS A 18 -8.32 15.99 -1.26
C HIS A 18 -8.08 14.99 -2.38
N LEU A 19 -7.22 13.99 -2.16
CA LEU A 19 -7.00 12.92 -3.13
C LEU A 19 -8.26 12.08 -3.31
N GLU A 20 -8.99 11.74 -2.25
CA GLU A 20 -10.22 10.93 -2.33
C GLU A 20 -11.36 11.66 -3.06
N GLY A 21 -11.49 12.97 -2.89
CA GLY A 21 -12.56 13.77 -3.49
C GLY A 21 -12.41 14.07 -4.98
N ALA A 22 -11.25 13.79 -5.59
CA ALA A 22 -11.01 14.06 -7.01
C ALA A 22 -11.83 13.11 -7.91
N LYS A 23 -12.82 13.64 -8.63
CA LYS A 23 -13.64 12.85 -9.58
C LYS A 23 -12.83 12.54 -10.85
N LYS A 24 -12.85 11.26 -11.26
CA LYS A 24 -12.19 10.71 -12.47
C LYS A 24 -10.67 10.91 -12.49
N LYS A 25 -9.95 10.05 -11.78
CA LYS A 25 -8.48 9.99 -11.85
C LYS A 25 -8.01 9.21 -13.07
N ASP A 26 -7.03 9.73 -13.78
CA ASP A 26 -6.31 8.96 -14.80
C ASP A 26 -5.36 7.93 -14.15
N ARG A 27 -4.76 7.05 -14.98
CA ARG A 27 -3.86 6.00 -14.49
C ARG A 27 -2.64 6.55 -13.74
N LEU A 28 -2.10 7.69 -14.18
CA LEU A 28 -0.91 8.30 -13.57
C LEU A 28 -1.27 8.96 -12.23
N GLU A 29 -2.43 9.61 -12.15
CA GLU A 29 -2.98 10.19 -10.92
C GLU A 29 -3.30 9.13 -9.86
N LEU A 30 -3.78 7.96 -10.28
CA LEU A 30 -3.95 6.80 -9.39
C LEU A 30 -2.59 6.35 -8.82
N VAL A 31 -1.57 6.19 -9.67
CA VAL A 31 -0.22 5.81 -9.22
C VAL A 31 0.38 6.85 -8.28
N ARG A 32 0.20 8.14 -8.55
CA ARG A 32 0.65 9.23 -7.66
C ARG A 32 -0.08 9.18 -6.31
N SER A 33 -1.38 8.94 -6.33
CA SER A 33 -2.19 8.78 -5.11
C SER A 33 -1.66 7.60 -4.28
N MET A 34 -1.38 6.45 -4.91
CA MET A 34 -0.82 5.27 -4.24
C MET A 34 0.53 5.57 -3.57
N ARG A 35 1.46 6.26 -4.27
CA ARG A 35 2.76 6.65 -3.68
C ARG A 35 2.57 7.52 -2.45
N PHE A 36 1.66 8.48 -2.51
CA PHE A 36 1.38 9.35 -1.38
C PHE A 36 0.83 8.56 -0.18
N VAL A 37 -0.17 7.71 -0.39
CA VAL A 37 -0.78 6.89 0.66
C VAL A 37 0.27 5.98 1.32
N LEU A 38 1.11 5.31 0.52
CA LEU A 38 2.16 4.44 1.04
C LEU A 38 3.19 5.21 1.87
N ARG A 39 3.60 6.40 1.43
CA ARG A 39 4.53 7.24 2.19
C ARG A 39 3.92 7.73 3.50
N ALA A 40 2.65 8.14 3.49
CA ALA A 40 1.93 8.53 4.69
C ALA A 40 1.86 7.39 5.71
N LEU A 41 1.55 6.17 5.23
CA LEU A 41 1.54 4.97 6.07
C LEU A 41 2.92 4.65 6.65
N GLU A 42 3.97 4.67 5.83
CA GLU A 42 5.36 4.45 6.26
C GLU A 42 5.76 5.42 7.38
N MET A 43 5.47 6.71 7.22
CA MET A 43 5.76 7.72 8.24
C MET A 43 5.04 7.43 9.56
N SER A 44 3.75 7.05 9.49
CA SER A 44 2.96 6.65 10.66
C SER A 44 3.58 5.45 11.39
N LEU A 45 3.98 4.42 10.63
CA LEU A 45 4.62 3.22 11.16
C LEU A 45 5.97 3.52 11.84
N VAL A 46 6.76 4.46 11.32
CA VAL A 46 8.00 4.90 11.98
C VAL A 46 7.71 5.49 13.36
N GLY A 47 6.70 6.36 13.48
CA GLY A 47 6.30 6.94 14.77
C GLY A 47 5.82 5.88 15.76
N TRP A 48 5.00 4.93 15.30
CA TRP A 48 4.56 3.80 16.12
C TRP A 48 5.71 2.92 16.61
N LYS A 49 6.68 2.60 15.75
CA LYS A 49 7.89 1.87 16.15
C LYS A 49 8.69 2.61 17.21
N GLN A 50 8.78 3.93 17.12
CA GLN A 50 9.47 4.73 18.15
C GLN A 50 8.76 4.67 19.50
N TRP A 51 7.43 4.68 19.54
CA TRP A 51 6.68 4.53 20.78
C TRP A 51 6.84 3.13 21.37
N VAL A 52 6.59 2.09 20.57
CA VAL A 52 6.62 0.69 21.04
C VAL A 52 8.00 0.29 21.56
N ASN A 53 9.07 0.80 20.94
CA ASN A 53 10.44 0.51 21.36
C ASN A 53 10.94 1.40 22.51
N ASN A 54 10.10 2.27 23.07
CA ASN A 54 10.48 3.15 24.18
C ASN A 54 9.71 2.78 25.47
N PRO A 55 10.36 2.08 26.42
CA PRO A 55 9.74 1.70 27.70
C PRO A 55 9.23 2.89 28.52
N ASP A 56 9.90 4.05 28.48
CA ASP A 56 9.47 5.26 29.21
C ASP A 56 8.15 5.82 28.70
N ILE A 57 7.75 5.45 27.48
CA ILE A 57 6.44 5.75 26.91
C ILE A 57 5.49 4.60 27.21
N MET A 58 5.87 3.35 26.90
CA MET A 58 4.95 2.21 26.97
C MET A 58 4.50 1.87 28.39
N THR A 59 5.33 2.11 29.41
CA THR A 59 4.99 1.89 30.82
C THR A 59 3.93 2.86 31.37
N LYS A 60 3.67 3.98 30.68
CA LYS A 60 2.65 4.97 31.08
C LYS A 60 1.22 4.54 30.72
N PHE A 61 1.08 3.56 29.83
CA PHE A 61 -0.22 3.04 29.42
C PHE A 61 -0.67 1.92 30.34
N THR A 62 -1.97 1.87 30.64
CA THR A 62 -2.52 0.71 31.36
C THR A 62 -2.56 -0.52 30.46
N LYS A 63 -2.67 -1.71 31.04
CA LYS A 63 -2.90 -2.94 30.27
C LYS A 63 -4.09 -2.80 29.31
N LYS A 64 -5.18 -2.19 29.77
CA LYS A 64 -6.39 -1.96 28.97
C LYS A 64 -6.12 -1.07 27.75
N ASP A 65 -5.29 -0.03 27.92
CA ASP A 65 -4.89 0.85 26.82
C ASP A 65 -4.05 0.08 25.80
N LEU A 66 -3.07 -0.70 26.28
CA LEU A 66 -2.20 -1.53 25.45
C LEU A 66 -3.00 -2.59 24.68
N ASP A 67 -3.96 -3.26 25.32
CA ASP A 67 -4.83 -4.24 24.68
C ASP A 67 -5.66 -3.60 23.55
N LYS A 68 -6.22 -2.40 23.80
CA LYS A 68 -6.97 -1.65 22.80
C LYS A 68 -6.09 -1.23 21.62
N MET A 69 -4.89 -0.71 21.90
CA MET A 69 -3.92 -0.29 20.87
C MET A 69 -3.47 -1.48 20.02
N ASN A 70 -3.10 -2.59 20.66
CA ASN A 70 -2.68 -3.81 19.99
C ASN A 70 -3.78 -4.41 19.11
N SER A 71 -5.01 -4.48 19.62
CA SER A 71 -6.18 -4.97 18.86
C SER A 71 -6.40 -4.16 17.59
N LYS A 72 -6.36 -2.81 17.69
CA LYS A 72 -6.54 -1.94 16.52
C LYS A 72 -5.41 -2.00 15.52
N LEU A 73 -4.16 -2.06 15.96
CA LEU A 73 -3.03 -2.26 15.05
C LEU A 73 -3.11 -3.62 14.35
N SER A 74 -3.49 -4.67 15.07
CA SER A 74 -3.62 -6.02 14.52
C SER A 74 -4.72 -6.12 13.46
N GLU A 75 -5.88 -5.52 13.72
CA GLU A 75 -7.01 -5.45 12.79
C GLU A 75 -6.59 -4.79 11.47
N PHE A 76 -6.02 -3.58 11.56
CA PHE A 76 -5.53 -2.84 10.39
C PHE A 76 -4.44 -3.60 9.63
N THR A 77 -3.48 -4.18 10.35
CA THR A 77 -2.34 -4.90 9.75
C THR A 77 -2.81 -6.15 9.02
N ARG A 78 -3.75 -6.90 9.59
CA ARG A 78 -4.35 -8.07 8.93
C ARG A 78 -4.99 -7.66 7.61
N SER A 79 -5.89 -6.67 7.61
CA SER A 79 -6.57 -6.23 6.40
C SER A 79 -5.58 -5.74 5.32
N PHE A 80 -4.51 -5.05 5.72
CA PHE A 80 -3.49 -4.58 4.77
C PHE A 80 -2.68 -5.75 4.16
N ILE A 81 -2.30 -6.75 4.96
CA ILE A 81 -1.58 -7.95 4.47
C ILE A 81 -2.46 -8.79 3.54
N GLU A 82 -3.73 -8.97 3.88
CA GLU A 82 -4.70 -9.67 3.01
C GLU A 82 -4.77 -9.00 1.63
N TYR A 83 -4.89 -7.67 1.60
CA TYR A 83 -4.88 -6.91 0.35
C TYR A 83 -3.53 -6.99 -0.39
N ASP A 84 -2.40 -6.93 0.31
CA ASP A 84 -1.07 -7.06 -0.30
C ASP A 84 -0.90 -8.39 -1.05
N ILE A 85 -1.39 -9.49 -0.44
CA ILE A 85 -1.40 -10.81 -1.06
C ILE A 85 -2.24 -10.79 -2.35
N GLU A 86 -3.44 -10.20 -2.32
CA GLU A 86 -4.32 -10.08 -3.48
C GLU A 86 -3.69 -9.26 -4.60
N ALA A 87 -3.17 -8.07 -4.27
CA ALA A 87 -2.53 -7.16 -5.21
C ALA A 87 -1.29 -7.79 -5.86
N THR A 88 -0.47 -8.50 -5.09
CA THR A 88 0.72 -9.21 -5.57
C THR A 88 0.35 -10.35 -6.53
N LYS A 89 -0.69 -11.13 -6.20
CA LYS A 89 -1.22 -12.16 -7.11
C LYS A 89 -1.71 -11.56 -8.41
N LEU A 90 -2.47 -10.46 -8.35
CA LEU A 90 -2.95 -9.75 -9.53
C LEU A 90 -1.78 -9.25 -10.40
N GLY A 91 -0.78 -8.61 -9.78
CA GLY A 91 0.41 -8.13 -10.47
C GLY A 91 1.16 -9.25 -11.19
N THR A 92 1.32 -10.40 -10.53
CA THR A 92 1.94 -11.60 -11.11
C THR A 92 1.17 -12.11 -12.32
N GLN A 93 -0.16 -12.22 -12.23
CA GLN A 93 -1.00 -12.66 -13.35
C GLN A 93 -0.93 -11.69 -14.53
N VAL A 94 -0.96 -10.39 -14.28
CA VAL A 94 -0.85 -9.34 -15.33
C VAL A 94 0.52 -9.42 -16.00
N GLY A 95 1.60 -9.55 -15.22
CA GLY A 95 2.96 -9.71 -15.73
C GLY A 95 3.12 -10.96 -16.60
N LEU A 96 2.62 -12.12 -16.13
CA LEU A 96 2.60 -13.37 -16.90
C LEU A 96 1.83 -13.24 -18.23
N LYS A 97 0.67 -12.60 -18.21
CA LYS A 97 -0.13 -12.33 -19.43
C LYS A 97 0.62 -11.42 -20.40
N ALA A 98 1.28 -10.37 -19.90
CA ALA A 98 2.09 -9.48 -20.73
C ALA A 98 3.25 -10.24 -21.41
N MET A 99 3.97 -11.08 -20.66
CA MET A 99 5.05 -11.91 -21.20
C MET A 99 4.56 -12.90 -22.26
N LYS A 100 3.41 -13.57 -22.05
CA LYS A 100 2.79 -14.48 -23.04
C LYS A 100 2.40 -13.74 -24.33
N LYS A 101 1.85 -12.53 -24.25
CA LYS A 101 1.52 -11.69 -25.42
C LYS A 101 2.77 -11.30 -26.20
N VAL A 102 3.87 -10.96 -25.51
CA VAL A 102 5.16 -10.64 -26.14
C VAL A 102 5.74 -11.86 -26.86
N LYS A 103 5.71 -13.06 -26.25
CA LYS A 103 6.18 -14.30 -26.90
C LYS A 103 5.36 -14.64 -28.16
N ARG A 104 4.03 -14.57 -28.11
CA ARG A 104 3.16 -14.80 -29.27
C ARG A 104 3.37 -13.81 -30.42
N LYS A 105 3.73 -12.56 -30.13
CA LYS A 105 4.10 -11.57 -31.17
C LYS A 105 5.47 -11.83 -31.81
N LYS A 106 6.35 -12.61 -31.15
CA LYS A 106 7.70 -12.93 -31.63
C LYS A 106 7.77 -14.27 -32.37
N GLU A 107 6.76 -15.14 -32.27
CA GLU A 107 6.67 -16.32 -33.12
C GLU A 107 6.20 -15.88 -34.52
N PRO A 108 7.04 -15.95 -35.56
CA PRO A 108 6.55 -15.74 -36.92
C PRO A 108 5.59 -16.88 -37.22
N THR A 109 4.43 -16.55 -37.78
CA THR A 109 3.52 -17.52 -38.39
C THR A 109 4.32 -18.41 -39.33
N ARG A 110 4.70 -19.61 -38.88
CA ARG A 110 5.12 -20.71 -39.77
C ARG A 110 3.86 -21.17 -40.51
N LYS A 111 3.42 -20.36 -41.47
CA LYS A 111 2.64 -20.81 -42.62
C LYS A 111 3.57 -20.73 -43.81
N THR A 112 4.19 -21.85 -44.12
CA THR A 112 4.58 -22.17 -45.49
C THR A 112 4.39 -23.67 -45.62
N SER A 113 3.17 -24.03 -45.96
CA SER A 113 2.88 -25.20 -46.77
C SER A 113 3.79 -25.15 -48.00
N TYR A 114 4.71 -26.10 -48.13
CA TYR A 114 5.18 -26.50 -49.44
C TYR A 114 4.37 -27.72 -49.86
N VAL A 115 3.43 -27.46 -50.77
CA VAL A 115 2.92 -28.44 -51.72
C VAL A 115 3.88 -28.37 -52.91
N ALA A 116 4.57 -29.47 -53.18
CA ALA A 116 5.04 -29.89 -54.50
C ALA A 116 5.48 -31.35 -54.37
#